data_AF-A0A8T1T581-F1
#
_entry.id   AF-A0A8T1T581-F1
#
_cell.length_a   1.000
_cell.length_b   1.000
_cell.length_c   1.000
_cell.angle_alpha   90.00
_cell.angle_beta   90.00
_cell.angle_gamma   90.00
#
_symmetry.space_group_name_H-M   'P 1'
#
loop_
_entity.id
_entity.type
_entity.pdbx_description
1 polymer ?
#
loop_
_entity_poly.entity_id
_entity_poly.type
_entity_poly.pdbx_seq_one_letter_code
_entity_poly.pdbx_strand_id
1 'polypeptide(L)'
;TVGDVEMPIVILGDPAYPLMPWLMKPYTGALDSEKELFNYRLSKCRMVVECAFGRLKGRWRSLLTRSDLSKTNIPIVIAACCVLHNLCESKGEMFMAGWEVE
;
A
#
# COMPACT_ATOMS: atom_id res chain seq x y z
N THR A 1 7.81 17.48 -14.70
CA THR A 1 8.90 18.42 -14.38
C THR A 1 8.48 19.29 -13.21
N VAL A 2 9.43 19.78 -12.41
CA VAL A 2 9.19 20.84 -11.42
C VAL A 2 10.11 21.99 -11.81
N GLY A 3 9.54 23.05 -12.38
CA GLY A 3 10.31 24.04 -13.14
C GLY A 3 11.01 23.37 -14.32
N ASP A 4 12.32 23.57 -14.44
CA ASP A 4 13.17 23.00 -15.50
C ASP A 4 13.75 21.63 -15.14
N VAL A 5 13.41 21.08 -13.96
CA VAL A 5 13.92 19.79 -13.51
C VAL A 5 12.97 18.67 -13.92
N GLU A 6 13.48 17.71 -14.70
CA GLU A 6 12.77 16.48 -15.01
C GLU A 6 12.74 15.59 -13.75
N MET A 7 11.52 15.26 -13.31
CA MET A 7 11.33 14.44 -12.13
C MET A 7 11.11 13.00 -12.56
N PRO A 8 11.95 12.05 -12.14
CA PRO A 8 11.78 10.64 -12.51
C PRO A 8 10.52 10.07 -11.87
N ILE A 9 9.91 9.10 -12.55
CA ILE A 9 8.84 8.28 -11.97
C ILE A 9 9.48 7.34 -10.96
N VAL A 10 9.00 7.39 -9.71
CA VAL A 10 9.49 6.58 -8.61
C VAL A 10 8.34 5.89 -7.87
N ILE A 11 8.63 4.73 -7.29
CA ILE A 11 7.74 4.05 -6.36
C ILE A 11 7.93 4.67 -4.97
N LEU A 12 6.85 4.73 -4.17
CA LEU A 12 6.89 5.22 -2.80
C LEU A 12 6.98 4.04 -1.82
N GLY A 13 8.15 3.89 -1.20
CA GLY A 13 8.43 2.88 -0.18
C GLY A 13 8.14 3.36 1.24
N ASP A 14 8.05 2.40 2.14
CA ASP A 14 8.09 2.64 3.58
C ASP A 14 9.55 2.76 4.10
N PRO A 15 9.76 3.10 5.39
CA PRO A 15 11.09 3.21 5.98
C PRO A 15 11.93 1.92 5.98
N ALA A 16 11.33 0.74 5.81
CA ALA A 16 12.03 -0.55 5.85
C ALA A 16 12.78 -0.85 4.54
N TYR A 17 12.37 -0.23 3.42
CA TYR A 17 13.06 -0.40 2.14
C TYR A 17 14.32 0.50 2.03
N PRO A 18 15.32 0.13 1.22
CA PRO A 18 16.44 1.00 0.89
C PRO A 18 16.02 2.14 -0.06
N LEU A 19 16.78 3.24 -0.08
CA LEU A 19 16.63 4.29 -1.08
C LEU A 19 17.26 3.80 -2.40
N MET A 20 16.53 3.86 -3.51
CA MET A 20 16.99 3.41 -4.84
C MET A 20 16.65 4.45 -5.92
N PRO A 21 17.29 4.42 -7.10
CA PRO A 21 16.97 5.34 -8.20
C PRO A 21 15.50 5.36 -8.64
N TRP A 22 14.78 4.28 -8.35
CA TRP A 22 13.36 4.07 -8.68
C TRP A 22 12.47 3.94 -7.43
N LEU A 23 13.02 4.06 -6.21
CA LEU A 23 12.29 3.90 -4.95
C LEU A 23 12.61 5.03 -3.98
N MET A 24 11.61 5.85 -3.70
CA MET A 24 11.67 6.94 -2.74
C MET A 24 11.18 6.46 -1.37
N LYS A 25 11.85 6.87 -0.29
CA LYS A 25 11.48 6.50 1.09
C LYS A 25 11.47 7.71 2.02
N PRO A 26 10.84 7.62 3.20
CA PRO A 26 10.90 8.69 4.20
C PRO A 26 12.32 8.90 4.72
N TYR A 27 12.66 10.15 5.06
CA TYR A 27 13.85 10.48 5.85
C TYR A 27 13.73 9.91 7.28
N THR A 28 14.86 9.54 7.87
CA THR A 28 14.95 8.98 9.23
C THR A 28 16.03 9.71 10.04
N GLY A 29 15.96 9.63 11.38
CA GLY A 29 16.92 10.28 12.28
C GLY A 29 16.45 11.66 12.73
N ALA A 30 17.37 12.60 12.95
CA ALA A 30 17.03 13.98 13.27
C ALA A 30 16.49 14.68 12.01
N LEU A 31 15.20 15.03 12.05
CA LEU A 31 14.50 15.67 10.94
C LEU A 31 14.43 17.19 11.17
N ASP A 32 14.73 17.94 10.13
CA ASP A 32 14.39 19.36 10.04
C ASP A 32 12.96 19.52 9.46
N SER A 33 12.43 20.73 9.52
CA SER A 33 11.04 21.00 9.09
C SER A 33 10.78 20.67 7.62
N GLU A 34 11.79 20.74 6.74
CA GLU A 34 11.64 20.38 5.32
C GLU A 34 11.52 18.87 5.14
N LYS A 35 12.36 18.09 5.84
CA LYS A 35 12.27 16.63 5.85
C LYS A 35 10.97 16.13 6.47
N GLU A 36 10.48 16.78 7.51
CA GLU A 36 9.17 16.47 8.11
C GLU A 36 8.04 16.71 7.11
N LEU A 37 8.04 17.86 6.42
CA LEU A 37 7.05 18.17 5.39
C LEU A 37 7.09 17.17 4.24
N PHE A 38 8.30 16.77 3.80
CA PHE A 38 8.47 15.73 2.81
C PHE A 38 7.86 14.40 3.28
N ASN A 39 8.22 13.93 4.48
CA ASN A 39 7.71 12.68 5.05
C ASN A 39 6.19 12.69 5.19
N TYR A 40 5.60 13.83 5.57
CA TYR A 40 4.16 14.01 5.65
C TYR A 40 3.49 13.84 4.28
N ARG A 41 4.02 14.50 3.24
CA ARG A 41 3.49 14.39 1.86
C ARG A 41 3.63 12.97 1.32
N LEU A 42 4.79 12.35 1.52
CA LEU A 42 5.05 10.97 1.13
C LEU A 42 4.06 10.00 1.80
N SER A 43 3.82 10.18 3.11
CA SER A 43 2.86 9.37 3.87
C SER A 43 1.42 9.58 3.39
N LYS A 44 1.01 10.82 3.11
CA LYS A 44 -0.29 11.15 2.50
C LYS A 44 -0.49 10.42 1.16
N CYS A 45 0.53 10.41 0.30
CA CYS A 45 0.45 9.67 -0.97
C CYS A 45 0.31 8.16 -0.75
N ARG A 46 1.01 7.61 0.25
CA ARG A 46 0.92 6.18 0.59
C ARG A 46 -0.43 5.78 1.22
N MET A 47 -1.20 6.71 1.79
CA MET A 47 -2.52 6.38 2.38
C MET A 47 -3.46 5.65 1.41
N VAL A 48 -3.36 5.94 0.10
CA VAL A 48 -4.18 5.28 -0.92
C VAL A 48 -3.91 3.78 -0.95
N VAL A 49 -2.64 3.38 -0.96
CA VAL A 49 -2.26 1.96 -1.01
C VAL A 49 -2.51 1.26 0.32
N GLU A 50 -2.29 1.95 1.45
CA GLU A 50 -2.63 1.43 2.78
C GLU A 50 -4.14 1.15 2.92
N CYS A 51 -4.98 2.09 2.46
CA CYS A 51 -6.43 1.92 2.47
C CYS A 51 -6.87 0.77 1.54
N ALA A 52 -6.31 0.68 0.34
CA ALA A 52 -6.61 -0.40 -0.60
C ALA A 52 -6.28 -1.78 -0.01
N PHE A 53 -5.08 -1.96 0.55
CA PHE A 53 -4.70 -3.23 1.18
C PHE A 53 -5.45 -3.50 2.49
N GLY A 54 -5.78 -2.46 3.26
CA GLY A 54 -6.64 -2.56 4.44
C GLY A 54 -8.01 -3.12 4.08
N ARG A 55 -8.65 -2.54 3.06
CA ARG A 55 -9.96 -3.01 2.56
C ARG A 55 -9.89 -4.40 1.96
N LEU A 56 -8.84 -4.72 1.21
CA LEU A 56 -8.62 -6.06 0.64
C LEU A 56 -8.56 -7.12 1.75
N LYS A 57 -7.71 -6.91 2.75
CA LYS A 57 -7.53 -7.84 3.88
C LYS A 57 -8.79 -7.92 4.76
N GLY A 58 -9.47 -6.79 4.95
CA GLY A 58 -10.73 -6.74 5.69
C GLY A 58 -11.84 -7.56 5.05
N ARG A 59 -12.00 -7.43 3.72
CA ARG A 59 -12.97 -8.19 2.93
C ARG A 59 -12.60 -9.68 2.88
N TRP A 60 -11.31 -10.00 2.75
CA TRP A 60 -10.80 -11.36 2.65
C TRP A 60 -9.92 -11.72 3.85
N ARG A 61 -10.54 -11.97 5.00
CA ARG A 61 -9.85 -12.31 6.26
C ARG A 61 -8.93 -13.53 6.16
N SER A 62 -9.11 -14.41 5.18
CA SER A 62 -8.18 -15.50 4.89
C SER A 62 -6.76 -15.04 4.61
N LEU A 63 -6.57 -13.78 4.18
CA LEU A 63 -5.25 -13.17 3.96
C LEU A 63 -4.56 -12.73 5.27
N LEU A 64 -5.29 -12.64 6.37
CA LEU A 64 -4.78 -12.26 7.69
C LEU A 64 -4.44 -13.47 8.56
N THR A 65 -5.03 -14.62 8.25
CA THR A 65 -4.81 -15.87 8.97
C THR A 65 -3.64 -16.65 8.39
N ARG A 66 -3.00 -17.47 9.22
CA ARG A 66 -2.07 -18.50 8.71
C ARG A 66 -2.81 -19.40 7.73
N SER A 67 -2.24 -19.58 6.56
CA SER A 67 -2.81 -20.43 5.52
C SER A 67 -2.26 -21.85 5.64
N ASP A 68 -3.15 -22.84 5.73
CA ASP A 68 -2.80 -24.26 5.65
C ASP A 68 -2.76 -24.77 4.20
N LEU A 69 -2.85 -23.86 3.22
CA LEU A 69 -2.76 -24.20 1.81
C LEU A 69 -1.33 -24.58 1.43
N SER A 70 -1.21 -25.43 0.41
CA SER A 70 0.09 -25.68 -0.21
C SER A 70 0.69 -24.38 -0.73
N LYS A 71 2.02 -24.27 -0.67
CA LYS A 71 2.77 -23.08 -1.16
C LYS A 71 2.44 -22.75 -2.62
N THR A 72 2.08 -23.75 -3.43
CA THR A 72 1.67 -23.58 -4.82
C THR A 72 0.33 -22.87 -4.98
N ASN A 73 -0.57 -23.00 -4.00
CA ASN A 73 -1.92 -22.45 -4.06
C ASN A 73 -2.01 -21.05 -3.45
N ILE A 74 -1.07 -20.66 -2.59
CA ILE A 74 -1.05 -19.33 -1.95
C ILE A 74 -1.14 -18.18 -2.98
N PRO A 75 -0.30 -18.13 -4.04
CA PRO A 75 -0.37 -17.04 -5.01
C PRO A 75 -1.71 -16.99 -5.75
N ILE A 76 -2.30 -18.15 -6.03
CA ILE A 76 -3.60 -18.28 -6.71
C ILE A 76 -4.70 -17.67 -5.84
N VAL A 77 -4.72 -17.99 -4.55
CA VAL A 77 -5.71 -17.45 -3.61
C VAL A 77 -5.53 -15.94 -3.44
N ILE A 78 -4.29 -15.45 -3.29
CA ILE A 78 -4.02 -14.01 -3.20
C ILE A 78 -4.53 -13.29 -4.45
N ALA A 79 -4.21 -13.81 -5.65
CA ALA A 79 -4.67 -13.23 -6.90
C ALA A 79 -6.20 -13.23 -7.02
N ALA A 80 -6.86 -14.34 -6.64
CA ALA A 80 -8.31 -14.43 -6.62
C ALA A 80 -8.94 -13.38 -5.69
N CYS A 81 -8.41 -13.21 -4.47
CA CYS A 81 -8.84 -12.16 -3.55
C CYS A 81 -8.71 -10.76 -4.15
N CYS A 82 -7.58 -10.45 -4.80
CA CYS A 82 -7.37 -9.16 -5.48
C CYS A 82 -8.38 -8.93 -6.62
N VAL A 83 -8.59 -9.93 -7.49
CA VAL A 83 -9.53 -9.83 -8.62
C VAL A 83 -10.95 -9.62 -8.13
N LEU A 84 -11.40 -10.44 -7.18
CA LEU A 84 -12.75 -10.35 -6.63
C LEU A 84 -12.95 -9.03 -5.86
N HIS A 85 -11.94 -8.57 -5.11
CA HIS A 85 -11.99 -7.28 -4.44
C HIS A 85 -12.17 -6.13 -5.43
N ASN A 86 -11.34 -6.08 -6.48
CA ASN A 86 -11.42 -5.04 -7.50
C ASN A 86 -12.77 -5.05 -8.23
N LEU A 87 -13.34 -6.24 -8.46
CA LEU A 87 -14.69 -6.36 -9.02
C LEU A 87 -15.72 -5.70 -8.09
N CYS A 88 -15.70 -6.02 -6.80
CA CYS A 88 -16.62 -5.41 -5.84
C CYS A 88 -16.46 -3.89 -5.73
N GLU A 89 -15.22 -3.38 -5.70
CA GLU A 89 -14.94 -1.94 -5.70
C GLU A 89 -15.48 -1.27 -6.98
N SER A 90 -15.30 -1.90 -8.15
CA SER A 90 -15.84 -1.40 -9.43
C SER A 90 -17.37 -1.37 -9.48
N LYS A 91 -18.03 -2.21 -8.69
CA LYS A 91 -19.49 -2.25 -8.54
C LYS A 91 -20.00 -1.30 -7.46
N GLY A 92 -19.11 -0.60 -6.76
CA GLY A 92 -19.46 0.30 -5.66
C GLY A 92 -20.00 -0.43 -4.44
N GLU A 93 -19.65 -1.69 -4.25
CA GLU A 93 -20.08 -2.43 -3.05
C GLU A 93 -19.52 -1.77 -1.78
N MET A 94 -20.41 -1.56 -0.82
CA MET A 94 -20.04 -0.95 0.45
C MET A 94 -19.04 -1.83 1.22
N PHE A 95 -18.06 -1.16 1.82
CA PHE A 95 -17.18 -1.81 2.79
C PHE A 95 -17.84 -1.78 4.16
N MET A 96 -17.97 -2.94 4.79
CA MET A 96 -18.62 -3.04 6.10
C MET A 96 -17.65 -2.58 7.19
N ALA A 97 -18.11 -1.74 8.12
CA ALA A 97 -17.27 -1.25 9.23
C ALA A 97 -16.65 -2.38 10.06
N GLY A 98 -17.36 -3.51 10.23
CA GLY A 98 -16.84 -4.69 10.92
C GLY A 98 -15.71 -5.44 10.19
N TRP A 99 -15.30 -4.99 9.00
CA TRP A 99 -14.16 -5.51 8.25
C TRP A 99 -12.89 -4.70 8.45
N GLU A 100 -12.93 -3.59 9.19
CA GLU A 100 -11.71 -2.90 9.58
C GLU A 100 -10.79 -3.89 10.32
N VAL A 101 -9.53 -3.91 9.88
CA VAL A 101 -8.49 -4.76 10.46
C VAL A 101 -7.75 -3.86 11.45
N GLU A 102 -7.89 -4.16 12.74
CA GLU A 102 -7.07 -3.55 13.80
C GLU A 102 -5.59 -3.92 13.65
#